data_AF-A0A947WLA2-F1
#
_entry.id   AF-A0A947WLA2-F1
#
_cell.length_a   1.000
_cell.length_b   1.000
_cell.length_c   1.000
_cell.angle_alpha   90.00
_cell.angle_beta   90.00
_cell.angle_gamma   90.00
#
_symmetry.space_group_name_H-M   'P 1'
#
loop_
_entity.id
_entity.type
_entity.pdbx_description
1 polymer ?
#
loop_
_entity_poly.entity_id
_entity_poly.type
_entity_poly.pdbx_seq_one_letter_code
_entity_poly.pdbx_strand_id
1 'polypeptide(L)'
;MKVVIVVPTYNEAKNIGRLLDTVSEEVKNISHETRVLVVDGTSPDGTADIVREKMKTYKFVDLVVKEKGGLGADYIYGFKYAMDKMGADVIVEMDADFQHDPKDVHRLVAEIENGYDYIIGSRFVKGGSIPKEWELKRKLFSKLGNIVSKFILGIFNINDFTTGYKASRVKGFVDQIDFDSVLSKGFAYKIDLLYKMCKLGAKVKEVPIQFATRDEGSSKMEGNNLMDSLRVVITLRLKDKKTQRFLKFCVVGFTGLFVDSGLFNLFRVTLFNTKMSSLVSGFIAMLTTFLLNNFWSFKENKLEGINKKVKSFIVYIISSYIPIIFRSWLIKFSIDSYGDTFIVSNIAFFIGIVIGLIWNFTIYSKIIWSDKK
;
A
#
# COMPACT_ATOMS: atom_id res chain seq x y z
N MET A 1 -2.12 0.18 28.96
CA MET A 1 -1.68 -0.63 27.80
C MET A 1 -0.24 -1.05 28.04
N LYS A 2 0.21 -2.14 27.41
CA LYS A 2 1.62 -2.49 27.35
C LYS A 2 2.22 -2.01 26.02
N VAL A 3 3.17 -1.09 26.11
CA VAL A 3 3.89 -0.52 24.96
C VAL A 3 5.23 -1.23 24.85
N VAL A 4 5.55 -1.75 23.66
CA VAL A 4 6.86 -2.35 23.39
C VAL A 4 7.56 -1.58 22.28
N ILE A 5 8.68 -0.93 22.62
CA ILE A 5 9.56 -0.25 21.68
C ILE A 5 10.53 -1.29 21.11
N VAL A 6 10.39 -1.62 19.84
CA VAL A 6 11.25 -2.57 19.13
C VAL A 6 12.40 -1.81 18.49
N VAL A 7 13.62 -2.19 18.88
CA VAL A 7 14.87 -1.55 18.44
C VAL A 7 15.79 -2.60 17.81
N PRO A 8 15.79 -2.76 16.48
CA PRO A 8 16.73 -3.64 15.80
C PRO A 8 18.15 -3.08 15.85
N THR A 9 19.12 -3.96 16.11
CA THR A 9 20.54 -3.60 16.16
C THR A 9 21.39 -4.58 15.34
N TYR A 10 22.40 -4.03 14.68
CA TYR A 10 23.48 -4.81 14.06
C TYR A 10 24.70 -3.92 13.95
N ASN A 11 25.77 -4.09 14.71
CA ASN A 11 26.86 -3.10 14.82
C ASN A 11 26.37 -1.72 15.30
N GLU A 12 25.85 -1.66 16.52
CA GLU A 12 25.35 -0.43 17.16
C GLU A 12 25.95 -0.22 18.56
N ALA A 13 27.09 -0.83 18.89
CA ALA A 13 27.68 -0.81 20.23
C ALA A 13 27.91 0.61 20.77
N LYS A 14 28.25 1.54 19.88
CA LYS A 14 28.47 2.96 20.19
C LYS A 14 27.20 3.73 20.55
N ASN A 15 26.05 3.31 20.01
CA ASN A 15 24.79 4.03 20.15
C ASN A 15 23.87 3.39 21.19
N ILE A 16 23.78 2.06 21.21
CA ILE A 16 22.74 1.33 21.95
C ILE A 16 22.76 1.65 23.47
N GLY A 17 23.94 1.76 24.07
CA GLY A 17 24.07 2.09 25.48
C GLY A 17 23.46 3.46 25.82
N ARG A 18 23.84 4.49 25.03
CA ARG A 18 23.34 5.86 25.21
C ARG A 18 21.86 5.98 24.89
N LEU A 19 21.39 5.22 23.91
CA LEU A 19 19.97 5.20 23.53
C LEU A 19 19.14 4.67 24.70
N LEU A 20 19.55 3.55 25.29
CA LEU A 20 18.85 2.97 26.45
C LEU A 20 18.87 3.91 27.66
N ASP A 21 19.97 4.64 27.89
CA ASP A 21 20.03 5.68 28.93
C ASP A 21 19.02 6.80 28.65
N THR A 22 18.96 7.29 27.41
CA THR A 22 18.02 8.35 27.01
C THR A 22 16.56 7.89 27.14
N VAL A 23 16.25 6.68 26.65
CA VAL A 23 14.91 6.10 26.72
C VAL A 23 14.50 5.85 28.17
N SER A 24 15.43 5.56 29.09
CA SER A 24 15.11 5.37 30.50
C SER A 24 14.49 6.61 31.15
N GLU A 25 14.86 7.81 30.69
CA GLU A 25 14.26 9.06 31.13
C GLU A 25 12.89 9.28 30.48
N GLU A 26 12.74 8.94 29.20
CA GLU A 26 11.48 9.12 28.47
C GLU A 26 10.39 8.13 28.88
N VAL A 27 10.74 6.90 29.25
CA VAL A 27 9.79 5.91 29.75
C VAL A 27 9.08 6.39 31.00
N LYS A 28 9.72 7.22 31.85
CA LYS A 28 9.10 7.84 33.03
C LYS A 28 7.98 8.81 32.66
N ASN A 29 8.02 9.38 31.46
CA ASN A 29 7.02 10.32 30.95
C ASN A 29 5.83 9.62 30.27
N ILE A 30 5.88 8.30 30.09
CA ILE A 30 4.82 7.51 29.46
C ILE A 30 3.97 6.87 30.55
N SER A 31 2.67 7.16 30.55
CA SER A 31 1.72 6.68 31.57
C SER A 31 1.41 5.17 31.51
N HIS A 32 2.07 4.42 30.62
CA HIS A 32 1.84 3.00 30.34
C HIS A 32 3.06 2.17 30.69
N GLU A 33 2.82 0.89 30.99
CA GLU A 33 3.90 -0.10 31.07
C GLU A 33 4.64 -0.12 29.72
N THR A 34 5.87 0.41 29.72
CA THR A 34 6.67 0.54 28.51
C THR A 34 7.93 -0.30 28.65
N ARG A 35 8.16 -1.16 27.66
CA ARG A 35 9.36 -2.00 27.57
C ARG A 35 10.11 -1.72 26.28
N VAL A 36 11.41 -1.93 26.29
CA VAL A 36 12.27 -1.84 25.11
C VAL A 36 12.75 -3.24 24.76
N LEU A 37 12.39 -3.73 23.58
CA LEU A 37 12.90 -4.98 23.03
C LEU A 37 14.01 -4.67 22.03
N VAL A 38 15.26 -4.95 22.42
CA VAL A 38 16.39 -4.89 21.51
C VAL A 38 16.47 -6.21 20.74
N VAL A 39 16.44 -6.13 19.41
CA VAL A 39 16.56 -7.28 18.50
C VAL A 39 17.93 -7.24 17.84
N ASP A 40 18.88 -7.99 18.37
CA ASP A 40 20.25 -7.96 17.88
C ASP A 40 20.51 -9.06 16.85
N GLY A 41 20.98 -8.66 15.67
CA GLY A 41 21.31 -9.54 14.53
C GLY A 41 22.64 -10.26 14.65
N THR A 42 23.04 -10.71 15.86
CA THR A 42 24.35 -11.30 16.16
C THR A 42 25.49 -10.33 15.82
N SER A 43 25.46 -9.16 16.46
CA SER A 43 26.46 -8.12 16.24
C SER A 43 27.87 -8.56 16.68
N PRO A 44 28.90 -8.48 15.82
CA PRO A 44 30.29 -8.79 16.19
C PRO A 44 30.97 -7.73 17.06
N ASP A 45 30.39 -6.54 17.21
CA ASP A 45 31.01 -5.39 17.91
C ASP A 45 30.69 -5.33 19.42
N GLY A 46 30.05 -6.38 19.98
CA GLY A 46 29.67 -6.42 21.39
C GLY A 46 28.37 -5.68 21.73
N THR A 47 27.56 -5.27 20.73
CA THR A 47 26.25 -4.61 20.95
C THR A 47 25.39 -5.37 21.96
N ALA A 48 25.25 -6.70 21.81
CA ALA A 48 24.44 -7.52 22.70
C ALA A 48 24.97 -7.54 24.14
N ASP A 49 26.28 -7.50 24.35
CA ASP A 49 26.88 -7.49 25.68
C ASP A 49 26.59 -6.17 26.41
N ILE A 50 26.66 -5.06 25.69
CA ILE A 50 26.29 -3.74 26.24
C ILE A 50 24.82 -3.75 26.68
N VAL A 51 23.92 -4.35 25.88
CA VAL A 51 22.50 -4.46 26.25
C VAL A 51 22.34 -5.33 27.50
N ARG A 52 23.03 -6.48 27.59
CA ARG A 52 22.99 -7.35 28.79
C ARG A 52 23.45 -6.61 30.04
N GLU A 53 24.49 -5.79 29.96
CA GLU A 53 24.91 -4.95 31.08
C GLU A 53 23.83 -3.93 31.44
N LYS A 54 23.22 -3.25 30.46
CA LYS A 54 22.11 -2.31 30.71
C LYS A 54 20.88 -2.98 31.31
N MET A 55 20.56 -4.22 30.98
CA MET A 55 19.44 -4.99 31.57
C MET A 55 19.61 -5.24 33.07
N LYS A 56 20.84 -5.24 33.59
CA LYS A 56 21.07 -5.35 35.05
C LYS A 56 20.47 -4.15 35.78
N THR A 57 20.63 -2.97 35.20
CA THR A 57 20.14 -1.68 35.71
C THR A 57 18.69 -1.39 35.31
N TYR A 58 18.33 -1.59 34.04
CA TYR A 58 17.04 -1.22 33.47
C TYR A 58 16.15 -2.45 33.26
N LYS A 59 15.20 -2.68 34.17
CA LYS A 59 14.27 -3.83 34.12
C LYS A 59 13.25 -3.76 32.98
N PHE A 60 13.07 -2.59 32.37
CA PHE A 60 12.19 -2.41 31.22
C PHE A 60 12.85 -2.83 29.89
N VAL A 61 14.13 -3.23 29.90
CA VAL A 61 14.87 -3.63 28.70
C VAL A 61 14.89 -5.15 28.56
N ASP A 62 14.60 -5.62 27.36
CA ASP A 62 14.71 -7.01 26.92
C ASP A 62 15.67 -7.11 25.75
N LEU A 63 16.31 -8.26 25.62
CA LEU A 63 17.20 -8.58 24.51
C LEU A 63 16.79 -9.91 23.89
N VAL A 64 16.74 -9.93 22.56
CA VAL A 64 16.68 -11.16 21.78
C VAL A 64 17.78 -11.13 20.73
N VAL A 65 18.58 -12.19 20.68
CA VAL A 65 19.67 -12.35 19.72
C VAL A 65 19.25 -13.39 18.68
N LYS A 66 19.41 -13.03 17.41
CA LYS A 66 19.09 -13.88 16.25
C LYS A 66 20.09 -13.67 15.13
N GLU A 67 20.11 -14.56 14.13
CA GLU A 67 20.92 -14.36 12.93
C GLU A 67 20.46 -13.14 12.13
N LYS A 68 21.41 -12.38 11.58
CA LYS A 68 21.11 -11.18 10.78
C LYS A 68 20.20 -11.50 9.59
N GLY A 69 19.02 -10.88 9.54
CA GLY A 69 18.03 -11.12 8.48
C GLY A 69 17.78 -9.94 7.52
N GLY A 70 18.30 -8.75 7.87
CA GLY A 70 17.95 -7.48 7.23
C GLY A 70 16.95 -6.68 8.07
N LEU A 71 16.94 -5.35 7.91
CA LEU A 71 16.21 -4.43 8.77
C LEU A 71 14.73 -4.80 8.96
N GLY A 72 14.02 -5.05 7.86
CA GLY A 72 12.60 -5.41 7.91
C GLY A 72 12.37 -6.77 8.54
N ALA A 73 13.25 -7.75 8.31
CA ALA A 73 13.16 -9.06 8.95
C ALA A 73 13.40 -8.99 10.47
N ASP A 74 14.29 -8.10 10.91
CA ASP A 74 14.58 -7.89 12.33
C ASP A 74 13.41 -7.19 13.03
N TYR A 75 12.80 -6.18 12.40
CA TYR A 75 11.56 -5.57 12.88
C TYR A 75 10.40 -6.57 12.94
N ILE A 76 10.16 -7.35 11.89
CA ILE A 76 9.09 -8.37 11.87
C ILE A 76 9.28 -9.40 12.97
N TYR A 77 10.53 -9.84 13.19
CA TYR A 77 10.84 -10.76 14.28
C TYR A 77 10.51 -10.12 15.64
N GLY A 78 10.93 -8.87 15.84
CA GLY A 78 10.61 -8.10 17.05
C GLY A 78 9.11 -7.91 17.25
N PHE A 79 8.35 -7.69 16.18
CA PHE A 79 6.89 -7.55 16.25
C PHE A 79 6.24 -8.85 16.71
N LYS A 80 6.59 -9.98 16.10
CA LYS A 80 6.10 -11.31 16.51
C LYS A 80 6.47 -11.58 17.97
N TYR A 81 7.71 -11.33 18.37
CA TYR A 81 8.14 -11.52 19.77
C TYR A 81 7.38 -10.62 20.75
N ALA A 82 7.21 -9.34 20.43
CA ALA A 82 6.47 -8.38 21.26
C ALA A 82 5.01 -8.81 21.46
N MET A 83 4.34 -9.31 20.42
CA MET A 83 2.97 -9.82 20.54
C MET A 83 2.94 -11.14 21.33
N ASP A 84 3.71 -12.14 20.90
CA ASP A 84 3.57 -13.53 21.35
C ASP A 84 4.15 -13.77 22.74
N LYS A 85 5.24 -13.07 23.08
CA LYS A 85 6.00 -13.30 24.32
C LYS A 85 5.82 -12.19 25.34
N MET A 86 5.61 -10.96 24.88
CA MET A 86 5.49 -9.81 25.79
C MET A 86 4.04 -9.38 26.01
N GLY A 87 3.10 -9.77 25.14
CA GLY A 87 1.70 -9.38 25.20
C GLY A 87 1.51 -7.89 24.91
N ALA A 88 2.22 -7.37 23.90
CA ALA A 88 2.15 -5.96 23.52
C ALA A 88 0.74 -5.55 23.07
N ASP A 89 0.24 -4.43 23.58
CA ASP A 89 -0.96 -3.76 23.06
C ASP A 89 -0.59 -2.76 21.95
N VAL A 90 0.61 -2.17 22.06
CA VAL A 90 1.16 -1.19 21.12
C VAL A 90 2.61 -1.53 20.85
N ILE A 91 2.99 -1.53 19.57
CA ILE A 91 4.37 -1.71 19.13
C ILE A 91 4.88 -0.39 18.55
N VAL A 92 6.02 0.07 19.06
CA VAL A 92 6.72 1.26 18.55
C VAL A 92 7.99 0.83 17.82
N GLU A 93 8.15 1.26 16.58
CA GLU A 93 9.39 1.10 15.81
C GLU A 93 10.34 2.24 16.13
N MET A 94 11.60 1.96 16.48
CA MET A 94 12.62 2.99 16.69
C MET A 94 14.00 2.48 16.31
N ASP A 95 14.68 3.20 15.42
CA ASP A 95 16.06 2.90 15.02
C ASP A 95 17.07 3.29 16.14
N ALA A 96 18.18 2.57 16.24
CA ALA A 96 19.12 2.73 17.35
C ALA A 96 20.13 3.90 17.21
N ASP A 97 20.05 4.67 16.13
CA ASP A 97 21.13 5.55 15.66
C ASP A 97 20.88 7.05 15.85
N PHE A 98 19.93 7.39 16.75
CA PHE A 98 19.51 8.75 17.13
C PHE A 98 18.97 9.63 15.99
N GLN A 99 18.75 9.07 14.79
CA GLN A 99 18.05 9.80 13.74
C GLN A 99 16.59 10.10 14.10
N HIS A 100 16.02 9.26 14.97
CA HIS A 100 14.75 9.48 15.64
C HIS A 100 15.03 9.91 17.09
N ASP A 101 14.45 11.04 17.50
CA ASP A 101 14.56 11.50 18.88
C ASP A 101 13.70 10.60 19.79
N PRO A 102 14.28 9.91 20.79
CA PRO A 102 13.52 9.11 21.75
C PRO A 102 12.45 9.91 22.48
N LYS A 103 12.59 11.23 22.59
CA LYS A 103 11.59 12.12 23.16
C LYS A 103 10.28 12.10 22.41
N ASP A 104 10.26 11.78 21.12
CA ASP A 104 9.01 11.74 20.38
C ASP A 104 8.16 10.49 20.71
N VAL A 105 8.68 9.47 21.40
CA VAL A 105 7.94 8.23 21.71
C VAL A 105 6.64 8.55 22.46
N HIS A 106 6.70 9.40 23.49
CA HIS A 106 5.51 9.75 24.27
C HIS A 106 4.44 10.41 23.40
N ARG A 107 4.83 11.22 22.42
CA ARG A 107 3.91 11.87 21.47
C ARG A 107 3.25 10.86 20.54
N LEU A 108 3.99 9.84 20.09
CA LEU A 108 3.42 8.77 19.26
C LEU A 108 2.42 7.92 20.07
N VAL A 109 2.79 7.56 21.30
CA VAL A 109 1.93 6.74 22.18
C VAL A 109 0.65 7.49 22.56
N ALA A 110 0.74 8.78 22.89
CA ALA A 110 -0.42 9.59 23.25
C ALA A 110 -1.49 9.63 22.14
N GLU A 111 -1.09 9.60 20.87
CA GLU A 111 -2.06 9.57 19.76
C GLU A 111 -2.77 8.22 19.63
N ILE A 112 -2.13 7.11 20.02
CA ILE A 112 -2.83 5.82 20.12
C ILE A 112 -3.91 5.87 21.22
N GLU A 113 -3.68 6.59 22.32
CA GLU A 113 -4.69 6.81 23.35
C GLU A 113 -5.86 7.67 22.85
N ASN A 114 -5.57 8.67 22.01
CA ASN A 114 -6.57 9.52 21.37
C ASN A 114 -7.44 8.78 20.32
N GLY A 115 -7.30 7.46 20.21
CA GLY A 115 -8.15 6.61 19.39
C GLY A 115 -7.67 6.43 17.95
N TYR A 116 -6.41 6.74 17.67
CA TYR A 116 -5.74 6.34 16.43
C TYR A 116 -5.13 4.93 16.57
N ASP A 117 -4.85 4.30 15.44
CA ASP A 117 -4.41 2.91 15.38
C ASP A 117 -3.00 2.76 14.81
N TYR A 118 -2.56 3.75 14.03
CA TYR A 118 -1.24 3.76 13.42
C TYR A 118 -0.70 5.18 13.32
N ILE A 119 0.39 5.45 14.01
CA ILE A 119 1.02 6.76 14.06
C ILE A 119 2.31 6.74 13.27
N ILE A 120 2.50 7.77 12.45
CA ILE A 120 3.67 7.96 11.60
C ILE A 120 4.41 9.19 12.11
N GLY A 121 5.62 9.00 12.65
CA GLY A 121 6.57 10.08 12.88
C GLY A 121 7.04 10.63 11.53
N SER A 122 6.43 11.71 11.09
CA SER A 122 6.50 12.20 9.71
C SER A 122 7.44 13.40 9.58
N ARG A 123 8.33 13.31 8.59
CA ARG A 123 9.31 14.35 8.23
C ARG A 123 8.73 15.39 7.28
N PHE A 124 7.59 15.08 6.65
CA PHE A 124 7.04 15.82 5.51
C PHE A 124 5.69 16.49 5.81
N VAL A 125 5.30 16.57 7.08
CA VAL A 125 4.16 17.38 7.56
C VAL A 125 4.64 18.69 8.20
N LYS A 126 3.72 19.63 8.42
CA LYS A 126 4.04 20.92 9.06
C LYS A 126 4.65 20.68 10.45
N GLY A 127 5.86 21.21 10.66
CA GLY A 127 6.66 21.02 11.88
C GLY A 127 7.67 19.87 11.81
N GLY A 128 7.56 18.99 10.82
CA GLY A 128 8.55 17.94 10.55
C GLY A 128 9.70 18.45 9.68
N SER A 129 10.87 17.80 9.78
CA SER A 129 12.05 18.19 9.01
C SER A 129 12.96 17.01 8.68
N ILE A 130 13.78 17.21 7.64
CA ILE A 130 14.92 16.36 7.30
C ILE A 130 16.22 17.15 7.52
N PRO A 131 17.37 16.48 7.73
CA PRO A 131 18.64 17.16 7.96
C PRO A 131 18.99 18.13 6.84
N LYS A 132 19.54 19.30 7.20
CA LYS A 132 19.98 20.31 6.22
C LYS A 132 21.21 19.82 5.46
N GLU A 133 22.00 18.97 6.09
CA GLU A 133 23.27 18.41 5.64
C GLU A 133 23.09 17.31 4.59
N TRP A 134 21.87 16.77 4.43
CA TRP A 134 21.61 15.79 3.38
C TRP A 134 21.86 16.37 1.98
N GLU A 135 22.55 15.58 1.16
CA GLU A 135 22.72 15.87 -0.26
C GLU A 135 21.37 16.13 -0.94
N LEU A 136 21.33 17.10 -1.86
CA LEU A 136 20.10 17.50 -2.54
C LEU A 136 19.46 16.33 -3.30
N LYS A 137 20.27 15.45 -3.90
CA LYS A 137 19.80 14.22 -4.56
C LYS A 137 19.05 13.31 -3.58
N ARG A 138 19.60 13.08 -2.38
CA ARG A 138 18.94 12.26 -1.33
C ARG A 138 17.62 12.88 -0.88
N LYS A 139 17.59 14.20 -0.67
CA LYS A 139 16.36 14.92 -0.32
C LYS A 139 15.29 14.77 -1.40
N LEU A 140 15.68 14.95 -2.67
CA LEU A 140 14.79 14.83 -3.82
C LEU A 140 14.24 13.41 -3.95
N PHE A 141 15.10 12.39 -3.90
CA PHE A 141 14.66 10.99 -4.00
C PHE A 141 13.72 10.59 -2.86
N SER A 142 13.98 11.06 -1.63
CA SER A 142 13.09 10.81 -0.50
C SER A 142 11.71 11.45 -0.75
N LYS A 143 11.66 12.73 -1.15
CA LYS A 143 10.40 13.43 -1.40
C LYS A 143 9.63 12.81 -2.58
N LEU A 144 10.31 12.53 -3.70
CA LEU A 144 9.70 11.91 -4.87
C LEU A 144 9.23 10.48 -4.59
N GLY A 145 10.00 9.68 -3.84
CA GLY A 145 9.60 8.33 -3.46
C GLY A 145 8.29 8.31 -2.65
N ASN A 146 8.13 9.26 -1.73
CA ASN A 146 6.87 9.42 -0.98
C ASN A 146 5.71 9.85 -1.88
N ILE A 147 5.93 10.80 -2.80
CA ILE A 147 4.92 11.22 -3.78
C ILE A 147 4.49 10.06 -4.67
N VAL A 148 5.45 9.31 -5.24
CA VAL A 148 5.18 8.15 -6.09
C VAL A 148 4.40 7.08 -5.31
N SER A 149 4.80 6.78 -4.08
CA SER A 149 4.10 5.81 -3.21
C SER A 149 2.66 6.25 -2.94
N LYS A 150 2.46 7.52 -2.60
CA LYS A 150 1.13 8.13 -2.39
C LYS A 150 0.22 7.92 -3.60
N PHE A 151 0.68 8.26 -4.80
CA PHE A 151 -0.13 8.17 -6.01
C PHE A 151 -0.40 6.73 -6.45
N ILE A 152 0.61 5.86 -6.45
CA ILE A 152 0.45 4.47 -6.92
C ILE A 152 -0.43 3.68 -5.95
N LEU A 153 -0.22 3.82 -4.63
CA LEU A 153 -1.01 3.11 -3.63
C LEU A 153 -2.41 3.73 -3.44
N GLY A 154 -2.59 4.99 -3.82
CA GLY A 154 -3.85 5.72 -3.67
C GLY A 154 -4.15 6.14 -2.24
N ILE A 155 -3.11 6.44 -1.45
CA ILE A 155 -3.19 6.82 -0.02
C ILE A 155 -2.79 8.29 0.12
N PHE A 156 -3.73 9.20 -0.12
CA PHE A 156 -3.45 10.63 -0.29
C PHE A 156 -3.26 11.41 1.02
N ASN A 157 -3.75 10.86 2.13
CA ASN A 157 -3.72 11.47 3.46
C ASN A 157 -2.40 11.28 4.23
N ILE A 158 -1.43 10.54 3.68
CA ILE A 158 -0.14 10.28 4.32
C ILE A 158 1.00 10.90 3.49
N ASN A 159 1.96 11.58 4.12
CA ASN A 159 3.06 12.25 3.43
C ASN A 159 4.41 11.53 3.62
N ASP A 160 4.57 10.70 4.65
CA ASP A 160 5.80 9.94 4.90
C ASP A 160 5.56 8.42 4.98
N PHE A 161 5.83 7.73 3.88
CA PHE A 161 5.75 6.27 3.71
C PHE A 161 7.01 5.54 4.17
N THR A 162 8.10 6.27 4.43
CA THR A 162 9.45 5.71 4.50
C THR A 162 10.14 5.91 5.84
N THR A 163 9.54 6.68 6.75
CA THR A 163 9.99 6.81 8.14
C THR A 163 9.96 5.47 8.87
N GLY A 164 10.96 5.24 9.73
CA GLY A 164 11.04 4.09 10.62
C GLY A 164 10.39 4.33 11.98
N TYR A 165 9.91 5.54 12.25
CA TYR A 165 9.39 5.89 13.57
C TYR A 165 7.88 5.83 13.58
N LYS A 166 7.32 4.75 14.12
CA LYS A 166 5.87 4.52 14.10
C LYS A 166 5.39 3.85 15.37
N ALA A 167 4.12 4.10 15.71
CA ALA A 167 3.43 3.37 16.78
C ALA A 167 2.21 2.67 16.18
N SER A 168 2.01 1.39 16.50
CA SER A 168 0.97 0.55 15.91
C SER A 168 0.17 -0.15 16.99
N ARG A 169 -1.15 -0.03 16.94
CA ARG A 169 -2.06 -0.83 17.79
C ARG A 169 -1.98 -2.29 17.35
N VAL A 170 -1.85 -3.20 18.31
CA VAL A 170 -1.77 -4.63 18.03
C VAL A 170 -3.15 -5.20 17.70
N LYS A 171 -4.08 -5.12 18.65
CA LYS A 171 -5.40 -5.73 18.54
C LYS A 171 -6.19 -5.20 17.35
N GLY A 172 -6.58 -6.11 16.45
CA GLY A 172 -7.39 -5.81 15.26
C GLY A 172 -6.60 -5.24 14.09
N PHE A 173 -5.27 -5.07 14.21
CA PHE A 173 -4.43 -4.51 13.16
C PHE A 173 -3.14 -5.30 12.98
N VAL A 174 -2.09 -5.05 13.76
CA VAL A 174 -0.79 -5.73 13.59
C VAL A 174 -0.94 -7.25 13.74
N ASP A 175 -1.85 -7.70 14.61
CA ASP A 175 -2.19 -9.12 14.80
C ASP A 175 -2.93 -9.76 13.61
N GLN A 176 -3.51 -8.96 12.70
CA GLN A 176 -4.15 -9.42 11.46
C GLN A 176 -3.19 -9.47 10.28
N ILE A 177 -1.96 -8.95 10.44
CA ILE A 177 -0.98 -8.92 9.35
C ILE A 177 -0.33 -10.29 9.21
N ASP A 178 -0.52 -10.90 8.04
CA ASP A 178 0.35 -11.99 7.59
C ASP A 178 1.75 -11.42 7.29
N PHE A 179 2.66 -11.60 8.25
CA PHE A 179 4.04 -11.18 8.16
C PHE A 179 4.86 -11.96 7.13
N ASP A 180 4.47 -13.19 6.80
CA ASP A 180 5.20 -14.01 5.85
C ASP A 180 4.93 -13.56 4.40
N SER A 181 3.83 -12.84 4.19
CA SER A 181 3.51 -12.16 2.93
C SER A 181 4.17 -10.79 2.75
N VAL A 182 4.95 -10.29 3.73
CA VAL A 182 5.64 -9.00 3.59
C VAL A 182 6.71 -9.10 2.49
N LEU A 183 6.65 -8.17 1.54
CA LEU A 183 7.36 -8.29 0.27
C LEU A 183 8.86 -8.00 0.37
N SER A 184 9.31 -7.28 1.41
CA SER A 184 10.71 -6.89 1.59
C SER A 184 11.21 -7.21 2.99
N LYS A 185 12.42 -7.78 3.06
CA LYS A 185 13.20 -7.96 4.29
C LYS A 185 14.12 -6.75 4.59
N GLY A 186 14.23 -5.83 3.64
CA GLY A 186 15.02 -4.60 3.74
C GLY A 186 14.13 -3.39 4.05
N PHE A 187 14.58 -2.18 3.70
CA PHE A 187 13.93 -0.90 4.04
C PHE A 187 12.45 -0.78 3.64
N ALA A 188 12.06 -1.38 2.51
CA ALA A 188 10.72 -1.21 1.93
C ALA A 188 9.59 -1.91 2.72
N TYR A 189 9.90 -2.71 3.74
CA TYR A 189 8.89 -3.29 4.64
C TYR A 189 7.98 -2.21 5.26
N LYS A 190 8.52 -1.01 5.50
CA LYS A 190 7.81 0.15 6.06
C LYS A 190 6.59 0.54 5.21
N ILE A 191 6.76 0.50 3.88
CA ILE A 191 5.69 0.84 2.92
C ILE A 191 4.64 -0.26 2.88
N ASP A 192 5.08 -1.53 2.92
CA ASP A 192 4.20 -2.70 2.94
C ASP A 192 3.31 -2.72 4.18
N LEU A 193 3.90 -2.60 5.37
CA LEU A 193 3.15 -2.56 6.62
C LEU A 193 2.18 -1.38 6.66
N LEU A 194 2.59 -0.18 6.25
CA LEU A 194 1.70 0.97 6.15
C LEU A 194 0.51 0.70 5.23
N TYR A 195 0.76 0.14 4.04
CA TYR A 195 -0.32 -0.21 3.12
C TYR A 195 -1.29 -1.23 3.73
N LYS A 196 -0.77 -2.28 4.38
CA LYS A 196 -1.58 -3.30 5.06
C LYS A 196 -2.40 -2.70 6.21
N MET A 197 -1.82 -1.84 7.04
CA MET A 197 -2.55 -1.11 8.10
C MET A 197 -3.69 -0.27 7.51
N CYS A 198 -3.44 0.47 6.44
CA CYS A 198 -4.51 1.23 5.75
C CYS A 198 -5.60 0.31 5.17
N LYS A 199 -5.25 -0.88 4.67
CA LYS A 199 -6.23 -1.85 4.14
C LYS A 199 -7.08 -2.50 5.22
N LEU A 200 -6.55 -2.65 6.43
CA LEU A 200 -7.29 -3.07 7.62
C LEU A 200 -8.19 -1.95 8.18
N GLY A 201 -8.13 -0.73 7.62
CA GLY A 201 -8.97 0.39 8.03
C GLY A 201 -8.43 1.15 9.25
N ALA A 202 -7.14 1.03 9.56
CA ALA A 202 -6.50 1.74 10.66
C ALA A 202 -6.71 3.25 10.55
N LYS A 203 -7.06 3.92 11.66
CA LYS A 203 -7.04 5.37 11.76
C LYS A 203 -5.60 5.84 11.84
N VAL A 204 -5.09 6.38 10.73
CA VAL A 204 -3.69 6.81 10.61
C VAL A 204 -3.54 8.29 10.92
N LYS A 205 -2.51 8.66 11.70
CA LYS A 205 -2.13 10.06 11.95
C LYS A 205 -0.63 10.27 11.77
N GLU A 206 -0.27 11.41 11.21
CA GLU A 206 1.12 11.86 11.10
C GLU A 206 1.45 12.84 12.23
N VAL A 207 2.52 12.56 12.98
CA VAL A 207 3.07 13.43 14.02
C VAL A 207 4.38 14.02 13.51
N PRO A 208 4.57 15.35 13.51
CA PRO A 208 5.81 15.95 13.03
C PRO A 208 7.00 15.54 13.90
N ILE A 209 8.06 15.03 13.25
CA ILE A 209 9.35 14.71 13.87
C ILE A 209 10.49 15.45 13.18
N GLN A 210 11.56 15.72 13.92
CA GLN A 210 12.81 16.26 13.36
C GLN A 210 13.77 15.10 13.15
N PHE A 211 14.03 14.76 11.89
CA PHE A 211 14.95 13.67 11.58
C PHE A 211 16.38 14.20 11.63
N ALA A 212 17.22 13.59 12.47
CA ALA A 212 18.60 14.04 12.68
C ALA A 212 19.59 13.36 11.73
N THR A 213 20.79 13.96 11.61
CA THR A 213 21.96 13.23 11.11
C THR A 213 22.30 12.10 12.07
N ARG A 214 22.78 10.98 11.54
CA ARG A 214 23.24 9.87 12.35
C ARG A 214 24.42 10.30 13.24
N ASP A 215 24.35 10.01 14.53
CA ASP A 215 25.38 10.41 15.50
C ASP A 215 26.71 9.70 15.25
N GLU A 216 26.71 8.36 15.19
CA GLU A 216 27.89 7.55 14.92
C GLU A 216 27.62 6.34 13.99
N GLY A 217 28.61 6.01 13.16
CA GLY A 217 28.61 4.86 12.25
C GLY A 217 28.38 5.20 10.78
N SER A 218 28.70 4.26 9.87
CA SER A 218 28.47 4.41 8.44
C SER A 218 27.00 4.16 8.07
N SER A 219 26.50 4.87 7.06
CA SER A 219 25.15 4.67 6.54
C SER A 219 24.99 3.25 6.01
N LYS A 220 24.18 2.45 6.69
CA LYS A 220 23.76 1.10 6.25
C LYS A 220 22.70 1.14 5.15
N MET A 221 22.37 2.32 4.60
CA MET A 221 21.47 2.42 3.45
C MET A 221 22.10 1.72 2.26
N GLU A 222 21.71 0.46 2.05
CA GLU A 222 22.03 -0.30 0.85
C GLU A 222 21.57 0.49 -0.40
N GLY A 223 22.44 0.60 -1.41
CA GLY A 223 22.15 1.35 -2.64
C GLY A 223 20.94 0.84 -3.42
N ASN A 224 20.44 -0.36 -3.12
CA ASN A 224 19.31 -1.00 -3.80
C ASN A 224 17.92 -0.66 -3.21
N ASN A 225 17.86 0.17 -2.15
CA ASN A 225 16.61 0.48 -1.44
C ASN A 225 15.54 1.17 -2.32
N LEU A 226 15.94 1.98 -3.30
CA LEU A 226 14.99 2.66 -4.19
C LEU A 226 14.27 1.66 -5.11
N MET A 227 15.02 0.74 -5.72
CA MET A 227 14.47 -0.26 -6.63
C MET A 227 13.55 -1.22 -5.87
N ASP A 228 13.95 -1.62 -4.67
CA ASP A 228 13.13 -2.47 -3.82
C ASP A 228 11.84 -1.76 -3.38
N SER A 229 11.92 -0.47 -3.02
CA SER A 229 10.73 0.33 -2.67
C SER A 229 9.76 0.44 -3.85
N LEU A 230 10.25 0.71 -5.07
CA LEU A 230 9.42 0.75 -6.27
C LEU A 230 8.78 -0.61 -6.57
N ARG A 231 9.56 -1.70 -6.48
CA ARG A 231 9.06 -3.07 -6.64
C ARG A 231 7.93 -3.36 -5.66
N VAL A 232 8.10 -3.04 -4.38
CA VAL A 232 7.07 -3.23 -3.34
C VAL A 232 5.83 -2.43 -3.66
N VAL A 233 5.96 -1.12 -3.94
CA VAL A 233 4.82 -0.24 -4.26
C VAL A 233 4.01 -0.75 -5.46
N ILE A 234 4.69 -1.11 -6.55
CA ILE A 234 4.04 -1.64 -7.76
C ILE A 234 3.39 -2.99 -7.47
N THR A 235 4.09 -3.89 -6.76
CA THR A 235 3.56 -5.22 -6.43
C THR A 235 2.32 -5.13 -5.55
N LEU A 236 2.31 -4.25 -4.54
CA LEU A 236 1.14 -4.00 -3.70
C LEU A 236 -0.04 -3.48 -4.52
N ARG A 237 0.20 -2.52 -5.42
CA ARG A 237 -0.84 -2.00 -6.31
C ARG A 237 -1.37 -3.07 -7.25
N LEU A 238 -0.51 -3.91 -7.81
CA LEU A 238 -0.93 -5.00 -8.69
C LEU A 238 -1.67 -6.10 -7.93
N LYS A 239 -1.29 -6.42 -6.69
CA LYS A 239 -1.98 -7.42 -5.86
C LYS A 239 -3.29 -6.90 -5.25
N ASP A 240 -3.54 -5.59 -5.28
CA ASP A 240 -4.79 -5.01 -4.80
C ASP A 240 -6.01 -5.64 -5.51
N LYS A 241 -7.00 -6.08 -4.74
CA LYS A 241 -8.19 -6.76 -5.27
C LYS A 241 -8.94 -5.91 -6.31
N LYS A 242 -9.07 -4.59 -6.10
CA LYS A 242 -9.77 -3.71 -7.03
C LYS A 242 -8.98 -3.57 -8.34
N THR A 243 -7.66 -3.44 -8.24
CA THR A 243 -6.78 -3.43 -9.42
C THR A 243 -6.84 -4.75 -10.18
N GLN A 244 -6.80 -5.90 -9.50
CA GLN A 244 -6.97 -7.21 -10.13
C GLN A 244 -8.32 -7.36 -10.85
N ARG A 245 -9.42 -6.92 -10.23
CA ARG A 245 -10.75 -6.91 -10.86
C ARG A 245 -10.75 -6.05 -12.13
N PHE A 246 -10.12 -4.87 -12.09
CA PHE A 246 -10.00 -3.98 -13.25
C PHE A 246 -9.17 -4.60 -14.38
N LEU A 247 -8.01 -5.18 -14.07
CA LEU A 247 -7.16 -5.82 -15.08
C LEU A 247 -7.87 -7.00 -15.74
N LYS A 248 -8.54 -7.86 -14.97
CA LYS A 248 -9.36 -8.96 -15.51
C LYS A 248 -10.49 -8.44 -16.39
N PHE A 249 -11.17 -7.38 -15.96
CA PHE A 249 -12.20 -6.71 -16.76
C PHE A 249 -11.67 -6.24 -18.11
N CYS A 250 -10.49 -5.60 -18.15
CA CYS A 250 -9.85 -5.19 -19.40
C CYS A 250 -9.53 -6.39 -20.31
N VAL A 251 -9.00 -7.47 -19.74
CA VAL A 251 -8.72 -8.71 -20.49
C VAL A 251 -10.02 -9.29 -21.08
N VAL A 252 -11.09 -9.37 -20.30
CA VAL A 252 -12.40 -9.85 -20.78
C VAL A 252 -12.94 -8.97 -21.90
N GLY A 253 -12.83 -7.64 -21.77
CA GLY A 253 -13.23 -6.71 -22.83
C GLY A 253 -12.46 -6.94 -24.12
N PHE A 254 -11.14 -7.15 -24.03
CA PHE A 254 -10.30 -7.47 -25.17
C PHE A 254 -10.69 -8.81 -25.81
N THR A 255 -10.92 -9.86 -25.01
CA THR A 255 -11.45 -11.14 -25.49
C THR A 255 -12.77 -10.98 -26.24
N GLY A 256 -13.69 -10.15 -25.74
CA GLY A 256 -14.96 -9.84 -26.39
C GLY A 256 -14.78 -9.30 -27.81
N LEU A 257 -13.78 -8.44 -28.03
CA LEU A 257 -13.47 -7.88 -29.35
C LEU A 257 -13.03 -8.96 -30.36
N PHE A 258 -12.22 -9.94 -29.94
CA PHE A 258 -11.85 -11.07 -30.81
C PHE A 258 -13.03 -11.99 -31.10
N VAL A 259 -13.88 -12.24 -30.11
CA VAL A 259 -15.10 -13.04 -30.29
C VAL A 259 -16.03 -12.37 -31.30
N ASP A 260 -16.26 -11.07 -31.16
CA ASP A 260 -17.10 -10.31 -32.09
C ASP A 260 -16.52 -10.35 -33.51
N SER A 261 -15.25 -9.97 -33.67
CA SER A 261 -14.59 -9.94 -34.98
C SER A 261 -14.56 -11.31 -35.66
N GLY A 262 -14.25 -12.38 -34.91
CA GLY A 262 -14.23 -13.75 -35.43
C GLY A 262 -15.61 -14.23 -35.88
N LEU A 263 -16.63 -14.06 -35.03
CA LEU A 263 -18.00 -14.49 -35.34
C LEU A 263 -18.62 -13.64 -36.46
N PHE A 264 -18.36 -12.33 -36.48
CA PHE A 264 -18.79 -11.45 -37.56
C PHE A 264 -18.29 -11.96 -38.92
N ASN A 265 -16.99 -12.27 -39.01
CA ASN A 265 -16.39 -12.78 -40.23
C ASN A 265 -16.89 -14.17 -40.61
N LEU A 266 -17.15 -15.04 -39.63
CA LEU A 266 -17.74 -16.36 -39.89
C LEU A 266 -19.18 -16.23 -40.43
N PHE A 267 -20.02 -15.46 -39.74
CA PHE A 267 -21.44 -15.35 -40.06
C PHE A 267 -21.71 -14.63 -41.38
N ARG A 268 -20.92 -13.60 -41.71
CA ARG A 268 -21.10 -12.85 -42.97
C ARG A 268 -20.78 -13.67 -44.21
N VAL A 269 -20.04 -14.77 -44.06
CA VAL A 269 -19.68 -15.69 -45.16
C VAL A 269 -20.60 -16.90 -45.21
N THR A 270 -21.14 -17.34 -44.06
CA THR A 270 -21.83 -18.63 -43.95
C THR A 270 -23.35 -18.55 -43.83
N LEU A 271 -23.87 -17.63 -43.02
CA LEU A 271 -25.25 -17.71 -42.51
C LEU A 271 -26.08 -16.47 -42.82
N PHE A 272 -25.49 -15.28 -42.75
CA PHE A 272 -26.23 -14.02 -42.70
C PHE A 272 -25.61 -12.95 -43.60
N ASN A 273 -26.41 -11.92 -43.93
CA ASN A 273 -25.89 -10.70 -44.54
C ASN A 273 -25.02 -9.90 -43.54
N THR A 274 -24.26 -8.91 -44.02
CA THR A 274 -23.32 -8.13 -43.21
C THR A 274 -23.99 -7.44 -42.01
N LYS A 275 -25.18 -6.85 -42.19
CA LYS A 275 -25.89 -6.14 -41.12
C LYS A 275 -26.31 -7.09 -40.00
N MET A 276 -26.95 -8.21 -40.36
CA MET A 276 -27.40 -9.21 -39.41
C MET A 276 -26.22 -9.91 -38.72
N SER A 277 -25.15 -10.18 -39.47
CA SER A 277 -23.91 -10.76 -38.91
C SER A 277 -23.33 -9.88 -37.79
N SER A 278 -23.28 -8.56 -37.99
CA SER A 278 -22.77 -7.61 -36.99
C SER A 278 -23.64 -7.55 -35.73
N LEU A 279 -24.96 -7.61 -35.88
CA LEU A 279 -25.88 -7.60 -34.73
C LEU A 279 -25.74 -8.89 -33.90
N VAL A 280 -25.70 -10.04 -34.57
CA VAL A 280 -25.63 -11.35 -33.90
C VAL A 280 -24.27 -11.56 -33.26
N SER A 281 -23.16 -11.24 -33.95
CA SER A 281 -21.81 -11.37 -33.39
C SER A 281 -21.62 -10.46 -32.17
N GLY A 282 -22.07 -9.20 -32.26
CA GLY A 282 -21.99 -8.23 -31.18
C GLY A 282 -22.79 -8.67 -29.95
N PHE A 283 -24.00 -9.21 -30.15
CA PHE A 283 -24.79 -9.76 -29.05
C PHE A 283 -24.11 -10.94 -28.37
N ILE A 284 -23.56 -11.89 -29.14
CA ILE A 284 -22.84 -13.05 -28.60
C ILE A 284 -21.57 -12.60 -27.85
N ALA A 285 -20.84 -11.60 -28.36
CA ALA A 285 -19.69 -11.04 -27.69
C ALA A 285 -20.07 -10.34 -26.37
N MET A 286 -21.16 -9.57 -26.34
CA MET A 286 -21.69 -8.97 -25.10
C MET A 286 -22.10 -10.04 -24.08
N LEU A 287 -22.75 -11.11 -24.52
CA LEU A 287 -23.11 -12.23 -23.65
C LEU A 287 -21.86 -12.93 -23.10
N THR A 288 -20.89 -13.20 -23.97
CA THR A 288 -19.62 -13.84 -23.60
C THR A 288 -18.85 -13.02 -22.58
N THR A 289 -18.71 -11.71 -22.83
CA THR A 289 -18.04 -10.79 -21.90
C THR A 289 -18.77 -10.68 -20.57
N PHE A 290 -20.10 -10.63 -20.56
CA PHE A 290 -20.89 -10.64 -19.33
C PHE A 290 -20.67 -11.92 -18.51
N LEU A 291 -20.70 -13.08 -19.16
CA LEU A 291 -20.47 -14.37 -18.49
C LEU A 291 -19.05 -14.47 -17.95
N LEU A 292 -18.02 -14.14 -18.75
CA LEU A 292 -16.63 -14.13 -18.31
C LEU A 292 -16.40 -13.19 -17.13
N ASN A 293 -17.00 -11.99 -17.16
CA ASN A 293 -16.95 -11.08 -16.03
C ASN A 293 -17.59 -11.67 -14.77
N ASN A 294 -18.74 -12.34 -14.90
CA ASN A 294 -19.42 -12.99 -13.78
C ASN A 294 -18.61 -14.17 -13.20
N PHE A 295 -17.95 -14.95 -14.04
CA PHE A 295 -17.20 -16.14 -13.61
C PHE A 295 -15.78 -15.86 -13.15
N TRP A 296 -15.13 -14.82 -13.68
CA TRP A 296 -13.70 -14.56 -13.46
C TRP A 296 -13.40 -13.18 -12.88
N SER A 297 -13.74 -12.09 -13.59
CA SER A 297 -13.41 -10.72 -13.16
C SER A 297 -14.01 -10.38 -11.80
N PHE A 298 -15.28 -10.76 -11.60
CA PHE A 298 -16.07 -10.49 -10.39
C PHE A 298 -16.45 -11.78 -9.65
N LYS A 299 -15.61 -12.82 -9.72
CA LYS A 299 -15.86 -14.14 -9.14
C LYS A 299 -16.33 -14.11 -7.67
N GLU A 300 -15.72 -13.25 -6.85
CA GLU A 300 -16.07 -13.09 -5.42
C GLU A 300 -17.53 -12.61 -5.22
N ASN A 301 -18.08 -11.91 -6.21
CA ASN A 301 -19.39 -11.27 -6.19
C ASN A 301 -20.33 -11.85 -7.26
N LYS A 302 -20.07 -13.09 -7.69
CA LYS A 302 -20.80 -13.74 -8.79
C LYS A 302 -22.31 -13.68 -8.57
N LEU A 303 -23.05 -13.49 -9.65
CA LEU A 303 -24.49 -13.53 -9.67
C LEU A 303 -24.97 -14.99 -9.62
N GLU A 304 -25.84 -15.28 -8.68
CA GLU A 304 -26.50 -16.57 -8.51
C GLU A 304 -27.99 -16.45 -8.88
N GLY A 305 -28.53 -17.49 -9.50
CA GLY A 305 -29.90 -17.52 -10.02
C GLY A 305 -30.06 -16.89 -11.40
N ILE A 306 -30.92 -17.50 -12.23
CA ILE A 306 -31.13 -17.09 -13.62
C ILE A 306 -31.80 -15.71 -13.72
N ASN A 307 -32.80 -15.43 -12.87
CA ASN A 307 -33.52 -14.16 -12.86
C ASN A 307 -32.59 -12.98 -12.57
N LYS A 308 -31.64 -13.15 -11.64
CA LYS A 308 -30.67 -12.11 -11.32
C LYS A 308 -29.70 -11.88 -12.48
N LYS A 309 -29.20 -12.96 -13.09
CA LYS A 309 -28.34 -12.87 -14.29
C LYS A 309 -29.02 -12.14 -15.44
N VAL A 310 -30.29 -12.46 -15.73
CA VAL A 310 -31.05 -11.81 -16.81
C VAL A 310 -31.24 -10.32 -16.53
N LYS A 311 -31.71 -9.95 -15.33
CA LYS A 311 -31.87 -8.52 -14.96
C LYS A 311 -30.54 -7.76 -15.05
N SER A 312 -29.47 -8.34 -14.51
CA SER A 312 -28.12 -7.78 -14.58
C SER A 312 -27.59 -7.67 -16.00
N PHE A 313 -27.90 -8.63 -16.87
CA PHE A 313 -27.50 -8.58 -18.28
C PHE A 313 -28.22 -7.48 -19.06
N ILE A 314 -29.50 -7.21 -18.75
CA ILE A 314 -30.22 -6.07 -19.32
C ILE A 314 -29.55 -4.75 -18.91
N VAL A 315 -29.23 -4.60 -17.62
CA VAL A 315 -28.50 -3.41 -17.11
C VAL A 315 -27.13 -3.30 -17.77
N TYR A 316 -26.41 -4.43 -17.94
CA TYR A 316 -25.12 -4.48 -18.63
C TYR A 316 -25.22 -3.94 -20.06
N ILE A 317 -26.20 -4.41 -20.84
CA ILE A 317 -26.41 -3.95 -22.22
C ILE A 317 -26.71 -2.45 -22.23
N ILE A 318 -27.71 -2.00 -21.49
CA ILE A 318 -28.13 -0.59 -21.47
C ILE A 318 -26.96 0.32 -21.08
N SER A 319 -26.24 -0.05 -20.03
CA SER A 319 -25.10 0.74 -19.55
C SER A 319 -23.92 0.74 -20.52
N SER A 320 -23.70 -0.33 -21.30
CA SER A 320 -22.64 -0.42 -22.31
C SER A 320 -22.85 0.57 -23.48
N TYR A 321 -24.11 0.91 -23.81
CA TYR A 321 -24.40 1.85 -24.89
C TYR A 321 -24.16 3.31 -24.50
N ILE A 322 -24.23 3.65 -23.21
CA ILE A 322 -24.04 5.03 -22.74
C ILE A 322 -22.67 5.60 -23.16
N PRO A 323 -21.53 4.92 -22.92
CA PRO A 323 -20.24 5.37 -23.41
C PRO A 323 -20.13 5.50 -24.94
N ILE A 324 -20.84 4.65 -25.69
CA ILE A 324 -20.79 4.66 -27.15
C ILE A 324 -21.47 5.93 -27.67
N ILE A 325 -22.64 6.27 -27.11
CA ILE A 325 -23.36 7.50 -27.41
C ILE A 325 -22.53 8.71 -27.00
N PHE A 326 -21.99 8.70 -25.77
CA PHE A 326 -21.15 9.79 -25.27
C PHE A 326 -19.91 10.01 -26.13
N ARG A 327 -19.21 8.94 -26.53
CA ARG A 327 -18.03 9.04 -27.41
C ARG A 327 -18.41 9.63 -28.77
N SER A 328 -19.54 9.22 -29.34
CA SER A 328 -20.01 9.74 -30.63
C SER A 328 -20.34 11.23 -30.54
N TRP A 329 -20.98 11.65 -29.44
CA TRP A 329 -21.21 13.06 -29.13
C TRP A 329 -19.90 13.83 -28.93
N LEU A 330 -18.95 13.28 -28.17
CA LEU A 330 -17.67 13.93 -27.86
C LEU A 330 -16.86 14.18 -29.14
N ILE A 331 -16.80 13.20 -30.04
CA ILE A 331 -16.12 13.35 -31.33
C ILE A 331 -16.77 14.47 -32.13
N LYS A 332 -18.11 14.45 -32.25
CA LYS A 332 -18.84 15.50 -32.96
C LYS A 332 -18.58 16.88 -32.35
N PHE A 333 -18.72 17.01 -31.04
CA PHE A 333 -18.47 18.26 -30.32
C PHE A 333 -17.04 18.78 -30.54
N SER A 334 -16.04 17.90 -30.48
CA SER A 334 -14.64 18.26 -30.70
C SER A 334 -14.38 18.72 -32.14
N ILE A 335 -14.97 18.04 -33.13
CA ILE A 335 -14.89 18.44 -34.54
C ILE A 335 -15.55 19.81 -34.75
N ASP A 336 -16.77 20.00 -34.23
CA ASP A 336 -17.52 21.25 -34.38
C ASP A 336 -16.80 22.44 -33.71
N SER A 337 -16.06 22.19 -32.62
CA SER A 337 -15.40 23.25 -31.83
C SER A 337 -13.96 23.54 -32.27
N TYR A 338 -13.21 22.53 -32.73
CA TYR A 338 -11.77 22.62 -32.97
C TYR A 338 -11.35 22.22 -34.40
N GLY A 339 -12.33 21.87 -35.25
CA GLY A 339 -12.13 21.43 -36.63
C GLY A 339 -11.90 19.93 -36.77
N ASP A 340 -12.33 19.36 -37.91
CA ASP A 340 -12.11 17.96 -38.24
C ASP A 340 -10.66 17.74 -38.71
N THR A 341 -9.79 17.51 -37.74
CA THR A 341 -8.41 17.12 -38.00
C THR A 341 -8.16 15.72 -37.44
N PHE A 342 -7.19 15.03 -38.03
CA PHE A 342 -6.76 13.71 -37.55
C PHE A 342 -6.48 13.71 -36.04
N ILE A 343 -5.82 14.75 -35.53
CA ILE A 343 -5.45 14.85 -34.11
C ILE A 343 -6.70 15.04 -33.23
N VAL A 344 -7.58 15.99 -33.57
CA VAL A 344 -8.78 16.30 -32.79
C VAL A 344 -9.69 15.07 -32.70
N SER A 345 -10.01 14.46 -33.85
CA SER A 345 -10.93 13.32 -33.93
C SER A 345 -10.39 12.08 -33.20
N ASN A 346 -9.09 11.78 -33.31
CA ASN A 346 -8.48 10.64 -32.61
C ASN A 346 -8.31 10.88 -31.10
N ILE A 347 -7.95 12.09 -30.67
CA ILE A 347 -7.88 12.41 -29.23
C ILE A 347 -9.27 12.29 -28.59
N ALA A 348 -10.30 12.87 -29.21
CA ALA A 348 -11.68 12.76 -28.72
C ALA A 348 -12.15 11.30 -28.67
N PHE A 349 -11.82 10.52 -29.71
CA PHE A 349 -12.11 9.09 -29.75
C PHE A 349 -11.42 8.32 -28.59
N PHE A 350 -10.13 8.56 -28.36
CA PHE A 350 -9.36 7.91 -27.30
C PHE A 350 -9.87 8.30 -25.91
N ILE A 351 -10.15 9.58 -25.67
CA ILE A 351 -10.75 10.07 -24.43
C ILE A 351 -12.10 9.37 -24.18
N GLY A 352 -12.94 9.26 -25.22
CA GLY A 352 -14.21 8.55 -25.14
C GLY A 352 -14.06 7.06 -24.76
N ILE A 353 -13.02 6.39 -25.27
CA ILE A 353 -12.69 5.00 -24.86
C ILE A 353 -12.31 4.94 -23.39
N VAL A 354 -11.40 5.81 -22.93
CA VAL A 354 -10.93 5.81 -21.53
C VAL A 354 -12.09 6.10 -20.56
N ILE A 355 -12.91 7.11 -20.86
CA ILE A 355 -14.10 7.43 -20.06
C ILE A 355 -15.08 6.26 -20.08
N GLY A 356 -15.28 5.63 -21.24
CA GLY A 356 -16.15 4.46 -21.36
C GLY A 356 -15.69 3.25 -20.56
N LEU A 357 -14.38 3.00 -20.51
CA LEU A 357 -13.79 1.94 -19.68
C LEU A 357 -14.03 2.22 -18.18
N ILE A 358 -13.80 3.46 -17.74
CA ILE A 358 -14.03 3.88 -16.35
C ILE A 358 -15.51 3.76 -15.99
N TRP A 359 -16.40 4.23 -16.87
CA TRP A 359 -17.85 4.14 -16.70
C TRP A 359 -18.31 2.69 -16.56
N ASN A 360 -17.97 1.84 -17.53
CA ASN A 360 -18.37 0.43 -17.54
C ASN A 360 -17.85 -0.29 -16.31
N PHE A 361 -16.55 -0.15 -15.97
CA PHE A 361 -16.00 -0.77 -14.77
C PHE A 361 -16.71 -0.30 -13.49
N THR A 362 -17.06 0.99 -13.41
CA THR A 362 -17.76 1.55 -12.25
C THR A 362 -19.18 1.01 -12.10
N ILE A 363 -19.97 1.01 -13.18
CA ILE A 363 -21.32 0.44 -13.18
C ILE A 363 -21.27 -1.05 -12.86
N TYR A 364 -20.32 -1.77 -13.44
CA TYR A 364 -20.22 -3.22 -13.27
C TYR A 364 -19.82 -3.57 -11.83
N SER A 365 -18.83 -2.88 -11.27
CA SER A 365 -18.38 -3.14 -9.90
C SER A 365 -19.34 -2.66 -8.81
N LYS A 366 -20.11 -1.58 -9.05
CA LYS A 366 -21.00 -1.00 -8.02
C LYS A 366 -22.46 -1.40 -8.12
N ILE A 367 -22.97 -1.67 -9.33
CA ILE A 367 -24.39 -1.94 -9.56
C ILE A 367 -24.61 -3.42 -9.87
N ILE A 368 -23.85 -3.98 -10.80
CA ILE A 368 -24.07 -5.36 -11.26
C ILE A 368 -23.49 -6.38 -10.28
N TRP A 369 -22.18 -6.31 -10.05
CA TRP A 369 -21.43 -7.19 -9.15
C TRP A 369 -21.00 -6.44 -7.90
N SER A 370 -21.96 -5.79 -7.24
CA SER A 370 -21.73 -5.00 -6.03
C SER A 370 -21.13 -5.86 -4.90
N ASP A 371 -20.28 -5.24 -4.09
CA ASP A 371 -19.87 -5.82 -2.80
C ASP A 371 -21.10 -6.04 -1.91
N LYS A 372 -21.27 -7.27 -1.42
CA LYS A 372 -22.29 -7.58 -0.42
C LYS A 372 -21.87 -6.81 0.84
N LYS A 373 -22.73 -5.89 1.30
CA LYS A 373 -22.51 -5.16 2.55
C LYS A 373 -22.52 -6.09 3.74
#